data_AF-A0A0D5NIG5-F1
#
_entry.id   AF-A0A0D5NIG5-F1
#
_cell.length_a   1.000
_cell.length_b   1.000
_cell.length_c   1.000
_cell.angle_alpha   90.00
_cell.angle_beta   90.00
_cell.angle_gamma   90.00
#
_symmetry.space_group_name_H-M   'P 1'
#
loop_
_entity.id
_entity.type
_entity.pdbx_description
1 polymer ?
#
loop_
_entity_poly.entity_id
_entity_poly.type
_entity_poly.pdbx_seq_one_letter_code
_entity_poly.pdbx_strand_id
1 'polypeptide(L)'
;MNLTVEEALLLYPLSKAKLVAGAKGANRVIRSVNMMDAPDVFNWVKAGEMLFTTAFAIKDTPDDFLLMLRKLNERGSAGLGIKLGRYWSQIPSIVIEEADRLHFPVIELPFEFTFSDQMNALVKADIEKNTKQLHDTLNKQKNLIRFAIQPGDSPNHFQKIGEVLAHPIVVIGARGQILYCTSDWPEAAILKGWPWSPKSEKARTPNGLRYTVPLMQEGECCGFLLVMPPDAAIAQEDVGLFHQAAEILSFHMNRLQDERQTVSGYRWTLILERYLQGEMTPERFLEQAKAARNKIEAAAYLSVKTIPILEFHPETDINKGLHKIRRDLMYHPYLTGIDSHHLFLDSGMVSLFSIPEGDISVSECLHRITKIYSEVLELTEDPGFRCVISKPKFRLEAIREAYEECNEAIAISDRLSIDNRVTMFSDLEFNTLFRHIPREAMKKYCTNLLQPLLQKEEYYVTEMLHTLEAYFANEGYINDAAKQLFVHRNTVLYRLEKISELLDVDLRKTSDLLQLKLAFIFRELLQADE
;
A
#
# COMPACT_ATOMS: atom_id res chain seq x y z
N MET A 1 26.93 13.13 29.51
CA MET A 1 26.69 12.00 30.41
C MET A 1 25.21 11.72 30.60
N ASN A 2 24.86 10.46 30.80
CA ASN A 2 23.49 10.05 31.13
C ASN A 2 23.50 8.96 32.21
N LEU A 3 23.98 9.35 33.39
CA LEU A 3 24.08 8.52 34.59
C LEU A 3 23.26 9.16 35.71
N THR A 4 22.52 8.38 36.47
CA THR A 4 21.87 8.83 37.70
C THR A 4 22.88 8.99 38.84
N VAL A 5 22.53 9.76 39.87
CA VAL A 5 23.35 9.87 41.08
C VAL A 5 23.54 8.51 41.75
N GLU A 6 22.51 7.65 41.73
CA GLU A 6 22.59 6.28 42.21
C GLU A 6 23.60 5.44 41.42
N GLU A 7 23.53 5.45 40.08
CA GLU A 7 24.50 4.74 39.23
C GLU A 7 25.93 5.26 39.46
N ALA A 8 26.10 6.58 39.64
CA ALA A 8 27.40 7.20 39.90
C ALA A 8 28.04 6.70 41.20
N LEU A 9 27.24 6.48 42.24
CA LEU A 9 27.69 5.95 43.53
C LEU A 9 28.05 4.46 43.49
N LEU A 10 27.81 3.74 42.40
CA LEU A 10 28.29 2.35 42.24
C LEU A 10 29.69 2.28 41.61
N LEU A 11 30.18 3.38 41.04
CA LEU A 11 31.44 3.43 40.30
C LEU A 11 32.63 3.67 41.23
N TYR A 12 33.69 2.87 41.13
CA TYR A 12 34.93 3.17 41.85
C TYR A 12 35.63 4.40 41.24
N PRO A 13 36.08 5.39 42.05
CA PRO A 13 36.14 5.40 43.52
C PRO A 13 34.93 6.01 44.25
N LEU A 14 33.93 6.53 43.53
CA LEU A 14 32.68 7.08 44.11
C LEU A 14 31.84 6.05 44.88
N SER A 15 32.09 4.75 44.72
CA SER A 15 31.53 3.69 45.55
C SER A 15 31.96 3.72 47.02
N LYS A 16 33.01 4.48 47.33
CA LYS A 16 33.38 4.82 48.72
C LYS A 16 32.77 6.14 49.20
N ALA A 17 32.07 6.87 48.34
CA ALA A 17 31.36 8.08 48.72
C ALA A 17 30.07 7.71 49.47
N LYS A 18 29.59 8.63 50.31
CA LYS A 18 28.39 8.43 51.11
C LYS A 18 27.33 9.44 50.73
N LEU A 19 26.14 8.97 50.37
CA LEU A 19 24.98 9.86 50.21
C LEU A 19 24.51 10.29 51.61
N VAL A 20 24.69 11.56 51.95
CA VAL A 20 24.45 12.08 53.30
C VAL A 20 23.06 12.70 53.43
N ALA A 21 22.54 13.28 52.35
CA ALA A 21 21.21 13.90 52.32
C ALA A 21 20.59 13.85 50.92
N GLY A 22 19.28 14.06 50.83
CA GLY A 22 18.55 14.18 49.57
C GLY A 22 18.29 12.85 48.87
N ALA A 23 18.16 11.75 49.61
CA ALA A 23 18.05 10.40 49.05
C ALA A 23 16.91 10.23 48.03
N LYS A 24 15.80 10.97 48.20
CA LYS A 24 14.66 10.98 47.26
C LYS A 24 15.00 11.54 45.87
N GLY A 25 16.12 12.23 45.72
CA GLY A 25 16.64 12.74 44.44
C GLY A 25 17.73 11.89 43.81
N ALA A 26 17.99 10.67 44.30
CA ALA A 26 19.07 9.82 43.78
C ALA A 26 18.89 9.45 42.28
N ASN A 27 17.67 9.54 41.75
CA ASN A 27 17.34 9.31 40.35
C ASN A 27 17.65 10.50 39.41
N ARG A 28 18.16 11.63 39.93
CA ARG A 28 18.54 12.78 39.11
C ARG A 28 19.66 12.41 38.15
N VAL A 29 19.49 12.82 36.89
CA VAL A 29 20.45 12.53 35.81
C VAL A 29 21.59 13.54 35.82
N ILE A 30 22.82 13.03 35.91
CA ILE A 30 24.06 13.77 35.77
C ILE A 30 24.43 13.85 34.29
N ARG A 31 24.49 15.08 33.77
CA ARG A 31 24.85 15.41 32.37
C ARG A 31 26.31 15.80 32.21
N SER A 32 26.87 16.49 33.20
CA SER A 32 28.29 16.86 33.30
C SER A 32 28.68 16.95 34.78
N VAL A 33 29.98 16.87 35.06
CA VAL A 33 30.54 17.13 36.39
C VAL A 33 31.51 18.28 36.29
N ASN A 34 31.44 19.22 37.24
CA ASN A 34 32.34 20.36 37.33
C ASN A 34 32.85 20.53 38.76
N MET A 35 33.95 21.26 38.92
CA MET A 35 34.47 21.66 40.23
C MET A 35 34.01 23.08 40.55
N MET A 36 33.70 23.32 41.81
CA MET A 36 33.35 24.64 42.33
C MET A 36 34.44 25.12 43.28
N ASP A 37 35.01 26.28 42.96
CA ASP A 37 36.02 27.00 43.75
C ASP A 37 35.56 28.38 44.24
N ALA A 38 34.51 28.96 43.64
CA ALA A 38 33.89 30.23 44.04
C ALA A 38 32.39 30.09 44.35
N PRO A 39 31.83 30.88 45.28
CA PRO A 39 30.45 30.76 45.73
C PRO A 39 29.43 31.15 44.67
N ASP A 40 29.79 32.01 43.71
CA ASP A 40 28.92 32.53 42.65
C ASP A 40 28.68 31.57 41.48
N VAL A 41 29.32 30.39 41.48
CA VAL A 41 29.20 29.35 40.44
C VAL A 41 27.75 29.03 40.11
N PHE A 42 26.82 29.12 41.06
CA PHE A 42 25.38 28.92 40.82
C PHE A 42 24.81 29.82 39.70
N ASN A 43 25.46 30.94 39.33
CA ASN A 43 25.02 31.81 38.24
C ASN A 43 25.26 31.21 36.83
N TRP A 44 26.11 30.19 36.71
CA TRP A 44 26.47 29.58 35.42
C TRP A 44 26.18 28.08 35.34
N VAL A 45 25.72 27.47 36.45
CA VAL A 45 25.33 26.07 36.49
C VAL A 45 24.18 25.79 35.53
N LYS A 46 24.33 24.71 34.76
CA LYS A 46 23.32 24.19 33.84
C LYS A 46 22.50 23.08 34.49
N ALA A 47 21.32 22.80 33.93
CA ALA A 47 20.50 21.68 34.37
C ALA A 47 21.23 20.34 34.15
N GLY A 48 21.28 19.51 35.18
CA GLY A 48 21.96 18.21 35.19
C GLY A 48 23.44 18.25 35.53
N GLU A 49 24.04 19.40 35.86
CA GLU A 49 25.45 19.42 36.31
C GLU A 49 25.58 18.95 37.76
N MET A 50 26.59 18.13 38.04
CA MET A 50 27.01 17.76 39.39
C MET A 50 28.26 18.54 39.77
N LEU A 51 28.28 19.13 40.97
CA LEU A 51 29.39 19.96 41.42
C LEU A 51 30.21 19.26 42.49
N PHE A 52 31.54 19.34 42.40
CA PHE A 52 32.46 18.92 43.46
C PHE A 52 33.11 20.12 44.14
N THR A 53 33.13 20.12 45.46
CA THR A 53 33.71 21.22 46.24
C THR A 53 34.44 20.71 47.48
N THR A 54 35.40 21.49 47.96
CA THR A 54 36.02 21.30 49.28
C THR A 54 35.28 22.07 50.39
N ALA A 55 34.19 22.76 50.03
CA ALA A 55 33.47 23.71 50.88
C ALA A 55 34.32 24.89 51.39
N PHE A 56 35.52 25.13 50.85
CA PHE A 56 36.39 26.23 51.29
C PHE A 56 35.73 27.60 51.21
N ALA A 57 35.07 27.89 50.08
CA ALA A 57 34.45 29.17 49.79
C ALA A 57 33.24 29.50 50.68
N ILE A 58 32.74 28.52 51.43
CA ILE A 58 31.46 28.55 52.15
C ILE A 58 31.61 27.98 53.58
N LYS A 59 32.86 27.83 54.06
CA LYS A 59 33.18 27.17 55.33
C LYS A 59 32.75 28.00 56.56
N ASP A 60 32.76 29.33 56.43
CA ASP A 60 32.56 30.28 57.53
C ASP A 60 31.10 30.81 57.61
N THR A 61 30.27 30.50 56.61
CA THR A 61 28.89 31.01 56.49
C THR A 61 27.89 29.91 56.09
N PRO A 62 27.34 29.15 57.06
CA PRO A 62 26.33 28.11 56.80
C PRO A 62 25.08 28.62 56.06
N ASP A 63 24.67 29.88 56.28
CA ASP A 63 23.51 30.48 55.61
C ASP A 63 23.72 30.67 54.10
N ASP A 64 24.94 31.01 53.68
CA ASP A 64 25.28 31.14 52.25
C ASP A 64 25.23 29.78 51.54
N PHE A 65 25.56 28.71 52.27
CA PHE A 65 25.45 27.34 51.77
C PHE A 65 23.99 26.96 51.50
N LEU A 66 23.07 27.32 52.40
CA LEU A 66 21.64 27.05 52.21
C LEU A 66 21.08 27.80 51.00
N LEU A 67 21.49 29.07 50.84
CA LEU A 67 21.11 29.86 49.66
C LEU A 67 21.64 29.23 48.37
N MET A 68 22.87 28.73 48.38
CA MET A 68 23.47 28.04 47.24
C MET A 68 22.70 26.75 46.91
N LEU A 69 22.39 25.90 47.89
CA LEU A 69 21.63 24.67 47.67
C LEU A 69 20.28 24.93 47.00
N ARG A 70 19.55 25.96 47.46
CA ARG A 70 18.27 26.38 46.86
C ARG A 70 18.46 26.75 45.38
N LYS A 71 19.44 27.60 45.08
CA LYS A 71 19.71 28.06 43.71
C LYS A 71 20.17 26.92 42.78
N LEU A 72 20.98 25.99 43.29
CA LEU A 72 21.41 24.81 42.54
C LEU A 72 20.21 23.90 42.21
N ASN A 73 19.31 23.70 43.18
CA ASN A 73 18.10 22.93 42.96
C ASN A 73 17.14 23.61 41.96
N GLU A 74 16.90 24.92 42.08
CA GLU A 74 16.08 25.72 41.15
C GLU A 74 16.59 25.64 39.71
N ARG A 75 17.91 25.62 39.51
CA ARG A 75 18.54 25.47 38.19
C ARG A 75 18.62 24.04 37.67
N GLY A 76 18.14 23.07 38.45
CA GLY A 76 18.09 21.67 38.05
C GLY A 76 19.43 20.96 38.11
N SER A 77 20.38 21.39 38.96
CA SER A 77 21.64 20.66 39.19
C SER A 77 21.38 19.23 39.66
N ALA A 78 22.24 18.29 39.28
CA ALA A 78 22.07 16.87 39.60
C ALA A 78 22.40 16.54 41.06
N GLY A 79 23.38 17.23 41.66
CA GLY A 79 23.79 17.01 43.05
C GLY A 79 25.09 17.73 43.40
N LEU A 80 25.47 17.68 44.68
CA LEU A 80 26.69 18.30 45.21
C LEU A 80 27.54 17.28 45.96
N GLY A 81 28.79 17.11 45.53
CA GLY A 81 29.81 16.32 46.19
C GLY A 81 30.74 17.19 47.03
N ILE A 82 30.89 16.88 48.32
CA ILE A 82 31.70 17.64 49.27
C ILE A 82 32.83 16.76 49.77
N LYS A 83 34.08 17.22 49.62
CA LYS A 83 35.26 16.55 50.16
C LYS A 83 35.54 17.04 51.58
N LEU A 84 35.21 16.22 52.57
CA LEU A 84 35.45 16.48 54.00
C LEU A 84 36.91 16.22 54.38
N GLY A 85 37.35 16.72 55.54
CA GLY A 85 38.68 16.46 56.10
C GLY A 85 39.69 17.61 56.01
N ARG A 86 39.37 18.71 55.29
CA ARG A 86 40.21 19.94 55.28
C ARG A 86 39.58 21.11 56.02
N TYR A 87 38.29 21.37 55.82
CA TYR A 87 37.58 22.51 56.41
C TYR A 87 36.41 22.07 57.29
N TRP A 88 35.66 21.06 56.83
CA TRP A 88 34.62 20.41 57.62
C TRP A 88 35.00 18.97 57.91
N SER A 89 34.83 18.56 59.17
CA SER A 89 34.95 17.17 59.61
C SER A 89 33.65 16.40 59.37
N GLN A 90 32.51 17.10 59.40
CA GLN A 90 31.16 16.57 59.14
C GLN A 90 30.33 17.66 58.45
N ILE A 91 29.36 17.27 57.62
CA ILE A 91 28.41 18.21 57.01
C ILE A 91 27.44 18.71 58.09
N PRO A 92 27.25 20.03 58.27
CA PRO A 92 26.34 20.57 59.28
C PRO A 92 24.90 20.06 59.14
N SER A 93 24.22 19.76 60.26
CA SER A 93 22.86 19.20 60.25
C SER A 93 21.84 20.08 59.52
N ILE A 94 21.98 21.41 59.63
CA ILE A 94 21.09 22.37 58.94
C ILE A 94 21.14 22.22 57.40
N VAL A 95 22.29 21.82 56.86
CA VAL A 95 22.49 21.58 55.43
C VAL A 95 21.82 20.26 55.01
N ILE A 96 21.92 19.24 55.86
CA ILE A 96 21.30 17.92 55.63
C ILE A 96 19.77 18.07 55.58
N GLU A 97 19.19 18.75 56.56
CA GLU A 97 17.74 18.98 56.63
C GLU A 97 17.19 19.72 55.40
N GLU A 98 17.88 20.75 54.94
CA GLU A 98 17.45 21.51 53.76
C GLU A 98 17.63 20.70 52.46
N ALA A 99 18.71 19.94 52.33
CA ALA A 99 18.93 19.05 51.20
C ALA A 99 17.86 17.94 51.13
N ASP A 100 17.48 17.36 52.27
CA ASP A 100 16.38 16.38 52.35
C ASP A 100 15.04 17.00 51.97
N ARG A 101 14.75 18.21 52.45
CA ARG A 101 13.54 18.96 52.09
C ARG A 101 13.46 19.25 50.59
N LEU A 102 14.58 19.62 49.96
CA LEU A 102 14.67 19.89 48.52
C LEU A 102 14.77 18.61 47.68
N HIS A 103 14.93 17.45 48.32
CA HIS A 103 15.28 16.18 47.67
C HIS A 103 16.54 16.32 46.79
N PHE A 104 17.50 17.12 47.22
CA PHE A 104 18.71 17.44 46.48
C PHE A 104 19.88 16.59 46.98
N PRO A 105 20.46 15.69 46.16
CA PRO A 105 21.52 14.80 46.61
C PRO A 105 22.79 15.54 47.06
N VAL A 106 23.18 15.31 48.31
CA VAL A 106 24.47 15.77 48.86
C VAL A 106 25.31 14.57 49.25
N ILE A 107 26.50 14.50 48.68
CA ILE A 107 27.40 13.34 48.74
C ILE A 107 28.69 13.74 49.44
N GLU A 108 29.08 12.97 50.44
CA GLU A 108 30.41 13.04 51.03
C GLU A 108 31.39 12.25 50.17
N LEU A 109 32.36 12.95 49.58
CA LEU A 109 33.35 12.39 48.68
C LEU A 109 34.53 11.81 49.46
N PRO A 110 35.07 10.64 49.07
CA PRO A 110 36.17 9.99 49.76
C PRO A 110 37.45 10.85 49.74
N PHE A 111 38.06 11.03 50.91
CA PHE A 111 39.20 11.94 51.05
C PHE A 111 40.45 11.50 50.27
N GLU A 112 40.65 10.18 50.18
CA GLU A 112 41.84 9.54 49.62
C GLU A 112 41.99 9.71 48.09
N PHE A 113 40.97 10.16 47.36
CA PHE A 113 41.02 10.36 45.90
C PHE A 113 40.92 11.82 45.50
N THR A 114 41.57 12.22 44.41
CA THR A 114 41.43 13.58 43.88
C THR A 114 40.05 13.79 43.24
N PHE A 115 39.67 15.05 43.01
CA PHE A 115 38.47 15.32 42.22
C PHE A 115 38.63 14.80 40.79
N SER A 116 39.82 14.94 40.22
CA SER A 116 40.13 14.42 38.88
C SER A 116 39.93 12.91 38.79
N ASP A 117 40.32 12.13 39.79
CA ASP A 117 40.10 10.67 39.80
C ASP A 117 38.60 10.33 39.75
N GLN A 118 37.80 11.04 40.55
CA GLN A 118 36.35 10.83 40.65
C GLN A 118 35.62 11.31 39.38
N MET A 119 36.03 12.45 38.83
CA MET A 119 35.49 12.97 37.56
C MET A 119 35.85 12.05 36.40
N ASN A 120 37.11 11.62 36.30
CA ASN A 120 37.56 10.72 35.25
C ASN A 120 36.83 9.37 35.32
N ALA A 121 36.52 8.86 36.52
CA ALA A 121 35.71 7.66 36.67
C ALA A 121 34.30 7.83 36.09
N LEU A 122 33.64 8.98 36.34
CA LEU A 122 32.32 9.29 35.76
C LEU A 122 32.37 9.45 34.25
N VAL A 123 33.35 10.20 33.74
CA VAL A 123 33.55 10.39 32.29
C VAL A 123 33.86 9.06 31.61
N LYS A 124 34.72 8.23 32.20
CA LYS A 124 35.06 6.91 31.67
C LYS A 124 33.83 6.00 31.63
N ALA A 125 33.03 5.97 32.70
CA ALA A 125 31.80 5.18 32.73
C ALA A 125 30.78 5.66 31.69
N ASP A 126 30.68 6.97 31.45
CA ASP A 126 29.84 7.51 30.37
C ASP A 126 30.34 7.10 28.98
N ILE A 127 31.66 7.19 28.75
CA ILE A 127 32.27 6.74 27.50
C ILE A 127 32.05 5.24 27.30
N GLU A 128 32.22 4.42 28.33
CA GLU A 128 32.00 2.97 28.27
C GLU A 128 30.52 2.64 27.99
N LYS A 129 29.58 3.34 28.64
CA LYS A 129 28.13 3.18 28.42
C LYS A 129 27.75 3.54 26.97
N ASN A 130 28.22 4.69 26.48
CA ASN A 130 27.96 5.15 25.12
C ASN A 130 28.65 4.28 24.06
N THR A 131 29.90 3.87 24.31
CA THR A 131 30.66 2.98 23.40
C THR A 131 30.00 1.62 23.32
N LYS A 132 29.51 1.08 24.44
CA LYS A 132 28.77 -0.19 24.47
C LYS A 132 27.48 -0.09 23.67
N GLN A 133 26.68 0.97 23.86
CA GLN A 133 25.47 1.21 23.06
C GLN A 133 25.79 1.31 21.57
N LEU A 134 26.79 2.10 21.19
CA LEU A 134 27.22 2.23 19.79
C LEU A 134 27.69 0.88 19.22
N HIS A 135 28.47 0.12 19.99
CA HIS A 135 28.97 -1.19 19.58
C HIS A 135 27.84 -2.21 19.41
N ASP A 136 26.85 -2.21 20.32
CA ASP A 136 25.66 -3.05 20.23
C ASP A 136 24.84 -2.70 18.98
N THR A 137 24.60 -1.42 18.71
CA THR A 137 23.92 -0.94 17.49
C THR A 137 24.69 -1.34 16.24
N LEU A 138 26.01 -1.13 16.20
CA LEU A 138 26.87 -1.51 15.07
C LEU A 138 26.88 -3.03 14.85
N ASN A 139 26.86 -3.84 15.92
CA ASN A 139 26.79 -5.28 15.82
C ASN A 139 25.43 -5.75 15.26
N LYS A 140 24.32 -5.14 15.71
CA LYS A 140 23.00 -5.38 15.12
C LYS A 140 22.99 -5.04 13.63
N GLN A 141 23.51 -3.87 13.23
CA GLN A 141 23.62 -3.48 11.82
C GLN A 141 24.48 -4.46 11.00
N LYS A 142 25.66 -4.86 11.52
CA LYS A 142 26.52 -5.85 10.85
C LYS A 142 25.84 -7.19 10.68
N ASN A 143 25.06 -7.63 11.68
CA ASN A 143 24.31 -8.88 11.60
C ASN A 143 23.20 -8.78 10.54
N LEU A 144 22.44 -7.67 10.50
CA LEU A 144 21.46 -7.40 9.44
C LEU A 144 22.10 -7.44 8.05
N ILE A 145 23.21 -6.74 7.83
CA ILE A 145 23.93 -6.73 6.54
C ILE A 145 24.41 -8.14 6.17
N ARG A 146 24.93 -8.91 7.14
CA ARG A 146 25.36 -10.30 6.90
C ARG A 146 24.19 -11.18 6.45
N PHE A 147 22.98 -10.96 6.98
CA PHE A 147 21.79 -11.66 6.51
C PHE A 147 21.41 -11.30 5.07
N ALA A 148 21.56 -10.04 4.66
CA ALA A 148 21.28 -9.61 3.30
C ALA A 148 22.23 -10.24 2.25
N ILE A 149 23.47 -10.56 2.64
CA ILE A 149 24.53 -11.03 1.73
C ILE A 149 24.59 -12.57 1.64
N GLN A 150 23.97 -13.32 2.55
CA GLN A 150 24.02 -14.79 2.52
C GLN A 150 23.04 -15.38 1.49
N PRO A 151 23.51 -16.04 0.41
CA PRO A 151 22.64 -16.76 -0.50
C PRO A 151 22.29 -18.10 0.13
N GLY A 152 21.12 -18.19 0.77
CA GLY A 152 20.64 -19.46 1.34
C GLY A 152 19.13 -19.48 1.54
N ASP A 153 18.50 -20.54 1.04
CA ASP A 153 17.06 -20.85 1.12
C ASP A 153 16.65 -21.28 2.54
N SER A 154 16.85 -20.43 3.53
CA SER A 154 16.35 -20.70 4.88
C SER A 154 14.97 -20.07 5.06
N PRO A 155 13.89 -20.81 5.33
CA PRO A 155 12.54 -20.26 5.52
C PRO A 155 12.37 -19.36 6.77
N ASN A 156 13.48 -18.98 7.41
CA ASN A 156 13.52 -18.38 8.74
C ASN A 156 14.11 -16.95 8.78
N HIS A 157 14.11 -16.22 7.66
CA HIS A 157 14.61 -14.84 7.57
C HIS A 157 13.84 -13.89 8.50
N PHE A 158 12.52 -14.01 8.58
CA PHE A 158 11.70 -13.19 9.48
C PHE A 158 12.04 -13.40 10.95
N GLN A 159 12.26 -14.66 11.35
CA GLN A 159 12.63 -15.00 12.73
C GLN A 159 13.98 -14.40 13.10
N LYS A 160 14.99 -14.58 12.24
CA LYS A 160 16.35 -14.03 12.46
C LYS A 160 16.34 -12.51 12.57
N ILE A 161 15.55 -11.83 11.73
CA ILE A 161 15.43 -10.37 11.79
C ILE A 161 14.73 -9.92 13.08
N GLY A 162 13.68 -10.63 13.52
CA GLY A 162 13.05 -10.40 14.82
C GLY A 162 14.02 -10.56 15.99
N GLU A 163 14.87 -11.60 15.96
CA GLU A 163 15.91 -11.83 16.98
C GLU A 163 16.95 -10.70 17.03
N VAL A 164 17.36 -10.16 15.88
CA VAL A 164 18.32 -9.04 15.84
C VAL A 164 17.71 -7.73 16.34
N LEU A 165 16.44 -7.47 15.99
CA LEU A 165 15.72 -6.29 16.46
C LEU A 165 15.42 -6.35 17.96
N ALA A 166 15.36 -7.55 18.55
CA ALA A 166 15.02 -7.79 19.96
C ALA A 166 13.67 -7.18 20.39
N HIS A 167 12.74 -7.07 19.45
CA HIS A 167 11.37 -6.59 19.65
C HIS A 167 10.38 -7.53 18.95
N PRO A 168 9.14 -7.65 19.48
CA PRO A 168 8.06 -8.28 18.73
C PRO A 168 7.83 -7.54 17.42
N ILE A 169 7.73 -8.33 16.33
CA ILE A 169 7.53 -7.82 14.99
C ILE A 169 6.34 -8.51 14.32
N VAL A 170 5.68 -7.77 13.45
CA VAL A 170 4.66 -8.30 12.56
C VAL A 170 4.97 -7.82 11.15
N VAL A 171 5.04 -8.76 10.21
CA VAL A 171 5.21 -8.44 8.79
C VAL A 171 3.88 -8.64 8.11
N ILE A 172 3.40 -7.63 7.39
CA ILE A 172 2.12 -7.62 6.71
C ILE A 172 2.37 -7.48 5.22
N GLY A 173 1.76 -8.35 4.43
CA GLY A 173 1.85 -8.33 2.98
C GLY A 173 0.96 -7.25 2.36
N ALA A 174 1.11 -7.06 1.05
CA ALA A 174 0.36 -6.06 0.32
C ALA A 174 -1.18 -6.19 0.46
N ARG A 175 -1.71 -7.41 0.69
CA ARG A 175 -3.15 -7.70 0.85
C ARG A 175 -3.64 -7.63 2.30
N GLY A 176 -2.85 -7.11 3.23
CA GLY A 176 -3.18 -7.07 4.66
C GLY A 176 -2.99 -8.42 5.36
N GLN A 177 -2.51 -9.45 4.66
CA GLN A 177 -2.26 -10.75 5.25
C GLN A 177 -1.01 -10.71 6.14
N ILE A 178 -1.11 -11.25 7.35
CA ILE A 178 0.03 -11.36 8.26
C ILE A 178 0.98 -12.43 7.70
N LEU A 179 2.17 -12.01 7.28
CA LEU A 179 3.22 -12.89 6.80
C LEU A 179 3.97 -13.55 7.95
N TYR A 180 4.20 -12.78 9.01
CA TYR A 180 4.95 -13.23 10.17
C TYR A 180 4.47 -12.44 11.38
N CYS A 181 4.37 -13.10 12.54
CA CYS A 181 3.97 -12.46 13.78
C CYS A 181 4.71 -13.10 14.96
N THR A 182 5.36 -12.27 15.78
CA THR A 182 5.88 -12.65 17.11
C THR A 182 5.22 -11.89 18.24
N SER A 183 4.16 -11.14 17.93
CA SER A 183 3.38 -10.41 18.93
C SER A 183 2.20 -11.23 19.43
N ASP A 184 1.84 -11.03 20.70
CA ASP A 184 0.63 -11.59 21.32
C ASP A 184 -0.63 -10.75 21.03
N TRP A 185 -0.52 -9.69 20.21
CA TRP A 185 -1.65 -8.82 19.89
C TRP A 185 -2.69 -9.54 19.01
N PRO A 186 -3.99 -9.33 19.25
CA PRO A 186 -5.04 -9.85 18.35
C PRO A 186 -4.92 -9.27 16.94
N GLU A 187 -5.22 -10.07 15.92
CA GLU A 187 -5.15 -9.65 14.51
C GLU A 187 -5.95 -8.37 14.20
N ALA A 188 -7.14 -8.24 14.80
CA ALA A 188 -7.97 -7.03 14.68
C ALA A 188 -7.29 -5.76 15.24
N ALA A 189 -6.44 -5.90 16.26
CA ALA A 189 -5.65 -4.80 16.81
C ALA A 189 -4.43 -4.48 15.92
N ILE A 190 -3.82 -5.51 15.33
CA ILE A 190 -2.69 -5.39 14.39
C ILE A 190 -3.12 -4.62 13.13
N LEU A 191 -4.24 -5.00 12.53
CA LEU A 191 -4.77 -4.45 11.27
C LEU A 191 -5.63 -3.20 11.45
N LYS A 192 -5.67 -2.62 12.66
CA LYS A 192 -6.46 -1.42 12.92
C LYS A 192 -6.02 -0.26 12.02
N GLY A 193 -6.98 0.31 11.29
CA GLY A 193 -6.75 1.42 10.36
C GLY A 193 -6.14 1.01 9.01
N TRP A 194 -6.07 -0.29 8.71
CA TRP A 194 -5.71 -0.78 7.38
C TRP A 194 -6.80 -0.39 6.35
N PRO A 195 -6.45 -0.04 5.10
CA PRO A 195 -5.09 0.06 4.52
C PRO A 195 -4.37 1.36 4.92
N TRP A 196 -3.06 1.29 5.16
CA TRP A 196 -2.24 2.44 5.53
C TRP A 196 -1.56 3.09 4.32
N SER A 197 -1.30 4.40 4.42
CA SER A 197 -0.41 5.09 3.46
C SER A 197 1.03 4.59 3.62
N PRO A 198 1.85 4.56 2.54
CA PRO A 198 3.24 4.08 2.58
C PRO A 198 4.17 5.11 3.24
N LYS A 199 3.90 5.43 4.50
CA LYS A 199 4.68 6.35 5.34
C LYS A 199 5.01 5.65 6.65
N SER A 200 6.20 5.96 7.18
CA SER A 200 6.58 5.45 8.48
C SER A 200 5.85 6.23 9.57
N GLU A 201 5.22 5.53 10.51
CA GLU A 201 4.38 6.15 11.52
C GLU A 201 4.56 5.49 12.89
N LYS A 202 4.62 6.33 13.92
CA LYS A 202 4.59 5.91 15.32
C LYS A 202 3.18 6.14 15.86
N ALA A 203 2.52 5.06 16.27
CA ALA A 203 1.16 5.12 16.82
C ALA A 203 1.12 4.52 18.24
N ARG A 204 0.43 5.19 19.16
CA ARG A 204 0.13 4.63 20.49
C ARG A 204 -1.26 4.00 20.44
N THR A 205 -1.34 2.71 20.73
CA THR A 205 -2.57 1.93 20.71
C THR A 205 -2.95 1.49 22.13
N PRO A 206 -4.19 1.03 22.37
CA PRO A 206 -4.57 0.46 23.67
C PRO A 206 -3.70 -0.74 24.09
N ASN A 207 -3.08 -1.42 23.13
CA ASN A 207 -2.25 -2.61 23.35
C ASN A 207 -0.76 -2.26 23.54
N GLY A 208 -0.36 -1.00 23.37
CA GLY A 208 1.01 -0.53 23.49
C GLY A 208 1.47 0.31 22.30
N LEU A 209 2.78 0.52 22.21
CA LEU A 209 3.42 1.32 21.16
C LEU A 209 3.67 0.50 19.89
N ARG A 210 3.38 1.09 18.73
CA ARG A 210 3.65 0.50 17.42
C ARG A 210 4.47 1.48 16.56
N TYR A 211 5.49 0.96 15.88
CA TYR A 211 6.18 1.66 14.80
C TYR A 211 5.96 0.90 13.50
N THR A 212 5.38 1.56 12.50
CA THR A 212 5.07 0.98 11.20
C THR A 212 6.07 1.53 10.18
N VAL A 213 6.70 0.65 9.40
CA VAL A 213 7.63 0.98 8.31
C VAL A 213 7.14 0.33 7.02
N PRO A 214 6.97 1.08 5.92
CA PRO A 214 6.58 0.49 4.64
C PRO A 214 7.75 -0.32 4.05
N LEU A 215 7.42 -1.45 3.45
CA LEU A 215 8.37 -2.31 2.74
C LEU A 215 8.37 -1.86 1.28
N MET A 216 9.40 -1.12 0.90
CA MET A 216 9.51 -0.49 -0.42
C MET A 216 10.45 -1.30 -1.32
N GLN A 217 10.05 -1.49 -2.58
CA GLN A 217 10.84 -2.13 -3.62
C GLN A 217 10.60 -1.44 -4.95
N GLU A 218 11.67 -0.99 -5.63
CA GLU A 218 11.59 -0.28 -6.93
C GLU A 218 10.61 0.91 -6.95
N GLY A 219 10.35 1.51 -5.78
CA GLY A 219 9.40 2.62 -5.61
C GLY A 219 7.97 2.21 -5.25
N GLU A 220 7.66 0.92 -5.22
CA GLU A 220 6.35 0.39 -4.80
C GLU A 220 6.35 -0.15 -3.37
N CYS A 221 5.22 -0.02 -2.66
CA CYS A 221 5.04 -0.58 -1.33
C CYS A 221 4.48 -2.00 -1.42
N CYS A 222 5.26 -3.01 -1.06
CA CYS A 222 4.89 -4.42 -1.13
C CYS A 222 4.35 -4.98 0.21
N GLY A 223 4.34 -4.17 1.28
CA GLY A 223 3.87 -4.56 2.59
C GLY A 223 4.31 -3.59 3.69
N PHE A 224 4.16 -3.99 4.94
CA PHE A 224 4.55 -3.19 6.11
C PHE A 224 5.23 -4.06 7.17
N LEU A 225 6.28 -3.54 7.77
CA LEU A 225 6.88 -4.06 9.01
C LEU A 225 6.33 -3.25 10.19
N LEU A 226 5.73 -3.93 11.15
CA LEU A 226 5.31 -3.38 12.42
C LEU A 226 6.29 -3.85 13.49
N VAL A 227 6.86 -2.91 14.25
CA VAL A 227 7.68 -3.18 15.42
C VAL A 227 6.92 -2.73 16.67
N MET A 228 6.80 -3.62 17.65
CA MET A 228 6.02 -3.40 18.88
C MET A 228 6.95 -3.42 20.10
N PRO A 229 7.71 -2.35 20.34
CA PRO A 229 8.59 -2.28 21.48
C PRO A 229 7.77 -2.26 22.79
N PRO A 230 8.27 -2.87 23.88
CA PRO A 230 7.69 -2.68 25.21
C PRO A 230 7.67 -1.19 25.55
N ASP A 231 6.72 -0.75 26.39
CA ASP A 231 6.24 0.62 26.67
C ASP A 231 7.28 1.76 26.96
N ALA A 232 8.56 1.51 26.75
CA ALA A 232 9.64 2.48 26.67
C ALA A 232 9.61 3.32 25.38
N ALA A 233 10.16 4.53 25.47
CA ALA A 233 10.38 5.37 24.29
C ALA A 233 11.39 4.69 23.35
N ILE A 234 11.00 4.47 22.09
CA ILE A 234 11.89 4.04 21.01
C ILE A 234 13.07 5.02 20.93
N ALA A 235 14.29 4.53 21.11
CA ALA A 235 15.49 5.33 20.90
C ALA A 235 15.59 5.69 19.40
N GLN A 236 16.03 6.92 19.11
CA GLN A 236 16.16 7.38 17.71
C GLN A 236 17.11 6.50 16.90
N GLU A 237 18.09 5.89 17.56
CA GLU A 237 19.06 4.95 16.99
C GLU A 237 18.41 3.64 16.51
N ASP A 238 17.36 3.17 17.20
CA ASP A 238 16.63 1.94 16.83
C ASP A 238 15.75 2.14 15.60
N VAL A 239 15.28 3.37 15.34
CA VAL A 239 14.47 3.67 14.14
C VAL A 239 15.25 3.36 12.86
N GLY A 240 16.54 3.68 12.82
CA GLY A 240 17.40 3.33 11.69
C GLY A 240 17.51 1.83 11.46
N LEU A 241 17.54 1.03 12.53
CA LEU A 241 17.53 -0.43 12.45
C LEU A 241 16.21 -0.96 11.87
N PHE A 242 15.07 -0.34 12.20
CA PHE A 242 13.77 -0.74 11.65
C PHE A 242 13.68 -0.50 10.15
N HIS A 243 14.19 0.63 9.67
CA HIS A 243 14.28 0.92 8.23
C HIS A 243 15.22 -0.04 7.51
N GLN A 244 16.40 -0.33 8.09
CA GLN A 244 17.33 -1.28 7.50
C GLN A 244 16.74 -2.70 7.45
N ALA A 245 16.06 -3.12 8.51
CA ALA A 245 15.33 -4.38 8.53
C ALA A 245 14.22 -4.42 7.47
N ALA A 246 13.49 -3.31 7.29
CA ALA A 246 12.47 -3.17 6.27
C ALA A 246 13.03 -3.29 4.84
N GLU A 247 14.20 -2.70 4.54
CA GLU A 247 14.87 -2.84 3.23
C GLU A 247 15.31 -4.29 2.96
N ILE A 248 15.87 -4.96 3.97
CA ILE A 248 16.28 -6.36 3.83
C ILE A 248 15.04 -7.25 3.64
N LEU A 249 13.99 -6.99 4.43
CA LEU A 249 12.72 -7.70 4.31
C LEU A 249 12.05 -7.45 2.96
N SER A 250 12.11 -6.25 2.39
CA SER A 250 11.51 -5.99 1.07
C SER A 250 12.24 -6.77 -0.03
N PHE A 251 13.57 -6.88 0.04
CA PHE A 251 14.35 -7.74 -0.87
C PHE A 251 13.98 -9.23 -0.74
N HIS A 252 13.89 -9.75 0.49
CA HIS A 252 13.50 -11.15 0.71
C HIS A 252 11.99 -11.40 0.48
N MET A 253 11.15 -10.37 0.60
CA MET A 253 9.74 -10.45 0.29
C MET A 253 9.49 -10.76 -1.17
N ASN A 254 10.38 -10.39 -2.09
CA ASN A 254 10.24 -10.80 -3.48
C ASN A 254 10.46 -12.31 -3.64
N ARG A 255 11.43 -12.90 -2.92
CA ARG A 255 11.58 -14.36 -2.85
C ARG A 255 10.41 -15.03 -2.13
N LEU A 256 9.80 -14.38 -1.13
CA LEU A 256 8.63 -14.91 -0.42
C LEU A 256 7.29 -14.61 -1.09
N GLN A 257 7.20 -13.65 -2.00
CA GLN A 257 6.08 -13.48 -2.92
C GLN A 257 6.23 -14.46 -4.09
N ASP A 258 7.47 -14.78 -4.50
CA ASP A 258 7.80 -15.94 -5.33
C ASP A 258 7.62 -17.30 -4.63
N GLU A 259 7.76 -17.40 -3.30
CA GLU A 259 7.59 -18.65 -2.53
C GLU A 259 6.19 -18.80 -1.91
N ARG A 260 5.43 -17.71 -1.68
CA ARG A 260 3.98 -17.72 -1.35
C ARG A 260 3.10 -17.77 -2.59
N GLN A 261 3.64 -17.42 -3.75
CA GLN A 261 3.37 -18.25 -4.92
C GLN A 261 4.00 -19.61 -4.63
N THR A 262 3.26 -20.46 -3.91
CA THR A 262 3.57 -21.88 -3.81
C THR A 262 4.07 -22.38 -5.18
N VAL A 263 4.88 -23.42 -5.27
CA VAL A 263 5.06 -24.15 -6.54
C VAL A 263 3.70 -24.36 -7.24
N SER A 264 2.57 -24.45 -6.52
CA SER A 264 1.19 -24.35 -7.05
C SER A 264 0.74 -23.01 -7.65
N GLY A 265 1.08 -21.84 -7.09
CA GLY A 265 0.64 -20.52 -7.54
C GLY A 265 1.32 -20.05 -8.82
N TYR A 266 2.65 -20.15 -8.92
CA TYR A 266 3.38 -19.89 -10.18
C TYR A 266 3.00 -20.91 -11.24
N ARG A 267 2.86 -22.19 -10.87
CA ARG A 267 2.29 -23.20 -11.78
C ARG A 267 0.90 -22.80 -12.23
N TRP A 268 0.02 -22.30 -11.36
CA TRP A 268 -1.34 -21.91 -11.73
C TRP A 268 -1.37 -20.70 -12.67
N THR A 269 -0.61 -19.64 -12.39
CA THR A 269 -0.45 -18.48 -13.29
C THR A 269 0.07 -18.92 -14.66
N LEU A 270 1.12 -19.76 -14.69
CA LEU A 270 1.69 -20.29 -15.92
C LEU A 270 0.73 -21.25 -16.67
N ILE A 271 -0.01 -22.08 -15.94
CA ILE A 271 -1.06 -22.96 -16.49
C ILE A 271 -2.16 -22.11 -17.15
N LEU A 272 -2.60 -21.05 -16.49
CA LEU A 272 -3.61 -20.12 -17.00
C LEU A 272 -3.09 -19.37 -18.23
N GLU A 273 -1.90 -18.78 -18.17
CA GLU A 273 -1.29 -18.07 -19.30
C GLU A 273 -1.19 -18.96 -20.55
N ARG A 274 -0.62 -20.17 -20.39
CA ARG A 274 -0.49 -21.14 -21.49
C ARG A 274 -1.84 -21.62 -22.01
N TYR A 275 -2.84 -21.75 -21.15
CA TYR A 275 -4.19 -22.11 -21.58
C TYR A 275 -4.86 -21.00 -22.39
N LEU A 276 -4.77 -19.75 -21.91
CA LEU A 276 -5.34 -18.57 -22.56
C LEU A 276 -4.66 -18.27 -23.91
N GLN A 277 -3.35 -18.48 -24.02
CA GLN A 277 -2.60 -18.37 -25.27
C GLN A 277 -2.84 -19.56 -26.23
N GLY A 278 -3.59 -20.58 -25.81
CA GLY A 278 -3.95 -21.73 -26.63
C GLY A 278 -2.85 -22.78 -26.77
N GLU A 279 -1.81 -22.75 -25.94
CA GLU A 279 -0.72 -23.75 -25.93
C GLU A 279 -1.12 -25.09 -25.30
N MET A 280 -2.34 -25.17 -24.74
CA MET A 280 -2.82 -26.32 -23.98
C MET A 280 -4.28 -26.63 -24.30
N THR A 281 -4.60 -27.93 -24.34
CA THR A 281 -5.99 -28.38 -24.53
C THR A 281 -6.80 -28.26 -23.23
N PRO A 282 -8.15 -28.15 -23.32
CA PRO A 282 -9.01 -28.08 -22.14
C PRO A 282 -8.83 -29.25 -21.16
N GLU A 283 -8.63 -30.47 -21.67
CA GLU A 283 -8.48 -31.67 -20.84
C GLU A 283 -7.20 -31.59 -20.00
N ARG A 284 -6.09 -31.18 -20.62
CA ARG A 284 -4.80 -31.03 -19.96
C ARG A 284 -4.82 -29.85 -18.97
N PHE A 285 -5.55 -28.78 -19.30
CA PHE A 285 -5.78 -27.67 -18.38
C PHE A 285 -6.49 -28.13 -17.11
N LEU A 286 -7.61 -28.85 -17.25
CA LEU A 286 -8.38 -29.36 -16.11
C LEU A 286 -7.57 -30.35 -15.25
N GLU A 287 -6.75 -31.20 -15.87
CA GLU A 287 -5.86 -32.12 -15.16
C GLU A 287 -4.85 -31.36 -14.29
N GLN A 288 -4.18 -30.36 -14.87
CA GLN A 288 -3.17 -29.55 -14.18
C GLN A 288 -3.79 -28.62 -13.13
N ALA A 289 -4.98 -28.10 -13.40
CA ALA A 289 -5.80 -27.31 -12.47
C ALA A 289 -6.13 -28.11 -11.21
N LYS A 290 -6.61 -29.34 -11.35
CA LYS A 290 -6.89 -30.26 -10.23
C LYS A 290 -5.63 -30.61 -9.44
N ALA A 291 -4.51 -30.86 -10.13
CA ALA A 291 -3.24 -31.17 -9.50
C ALA A 291 -2.67 -30.00 -8.67
N ALA A 292 -2.99 -28.75 -9.04
CA ALA A 292 -2.54 -27.55 -8.34
C ALA A 292 -3.25 -27.31 -6.99
N ARG A 293 -4.27 -28.10 -6.62
CA ARG A 293 -5.07 -27.98 -5.37
C ARG A 293 -5.64 -26.57 -5.09
N ASN A 294 -5.78 -25.74 -6.11
CA ASN A 294 -6.46 -24.45 -5.95
C ASN A 294 -7.98 -24.69 -5.92
N LYS A 295 -8.68 -23.96 -5.05
CA LYS A 295 -10.16 -23.97 -4.99
C LYS A 295 -10.68 -23.26 -6.23
N ILE A 296 -10.92 -24.02 -7.28
CA ILE A 296 -11.39 -23.45 -8.55
C ILE A 296 -12.90 -23.61 -8.69
N GLU A 297 -13.58 -24.38 -7.84
CA GLU A 297 -15.04 -24.53 -7.89
C GLU A 297 -15.74 -23.20 -7.62
N ALA A 298 -16.40 -22.69 -8.65
CA ALA A 298 -17.14 -21.43 -8.66
C ALA A 298 -18.43 -21.62 -9.44
N ALA A 299 -19.45 -20.83 -9.11
CA ALA A 299 -20.73 -20.81 -9.81
C ALA A 299 -20.56 -20.32 -11.26
N ALA A 300 -19.68 -19.33 -11.46
CA ALA A 300 -19.36 -18.78 -12.76
C ALA A 300 -17.95 -18.17 -12.79
N TYR A 301 -17.39 -18.07 -13.98
CA TYR A 301 -16.11 -17.43 -14.26
C TYR A 301 -16.32 -16.27 -15.23
N LEU A 302 -15.59 -15.18 -15.01
CA LEU A 302 -15.66 -13.98 -15.83
C LEU A 302 -14.24 -13.55 -16.19
N SER A 303 -14.02 -13.21 -17.46
CA SER A 303 -12.81 -12.53 -17.92
C SER A 303 -13.09 -11.05 -18.16
N VAL A 304 -12.18 -10.20 -17.69
CA VAL A 304 -12.14 -8.77 -18.00
C VAL A 304 -10.78 -8.43 -18.56
N LYS A 305 -10.71 -7.90 -19.78
CA LYS A 305 -9.46 -7.45 -20.41
C LYS A 305 -9.37 -5.94 -20.37
N THR A 306 -8.35 -5.42 -19.72
CA THR A 306 -8.02 -3.99 -19.64
C THR A 306 -6.85 -3.69 -20.57
N ILE A 307 -7.00 -2.69 -21.43
CA ILE A 307 -6.00 -2.28 -22.42
C ILE A 307 -5.81 -0.76 -22.42
N PRO A 308 -4.62 -0.29 -22.79
CA PRO A 308 -4.38 1.13 -22.97
C PRO A 308 -5.09 1.67 -24.21
N ILE A 309 -5.46 2.94 -24.18
CA ILE A 309 -5.88 3.72 -25.34
C ILE A 309 -4.61 4.38 -25.87
N LEU A 310 -4.10 3.88 -27.01
CA LEU A 310 -2.75 4.19 -27.51
C LEU A 310 -2.52 5.68 -27.83
N GLU A 311 -3.57 6.46 -28.05
CA GLU A 311 -3.50 7.90 -28.31
C GLU A 311 -2.96 8.71 -27.11
N PHE A 312 -3.01 8.14 -25.89
CA PHE A 312 -2.74 8.88 -24.66
C PHE A 312 -1.44 8.49 -23.93
N HIS A 313 -0.70 7.46 -24.37
CA HIS A 313 0.39 6.90 -23.56
C HIS A 313 1.70 6.52 -24.30
N PRO A 314 2.89 6.92 -23.77
CA PRO A 314 4.15 6.25 -24.07
C PRO A 314 4.27 4.89 -23.33
N GLU A 315 4.98 3.91 -23.90
CA GLU A 315 5.07 2.52 -23.37
C GLU A 315 5.45 2.43 -21.88
N THR A 316 6.32 3.30 -21.38
CA THR A 316 6.76 3.29 -19.98
C THR A 316 5.68 3.67 -18.97
N ASP A 317 4.64 4.41 -19.38
CA ASP A 317 3.54 4.80 -18.50
C ASP A 317 2.38 3.79 -18.53
N ILE A 318 2.24 3.01 -19.62
CA ILE A 318 1.24 1.94 -19.75
C ILE A 318 1.40 0.92 -18.63
N ASN A 319 2.62 0.42 -18.41
CA ASN A 319 2.90 -0.58 -17.39
C ASN A 319 2.56 -0.06 -15.98
N LYS A 320 2.95 1.19 -15.67
CA LYS A 320 2.64 1.82 -14.37
C LYS A 320 1.14 1.98 -14.17
N GLY A 321 0.41 2.39 -15.20
CA GLY A 321 -1.05 2.51 -15.18
C GLY A 321 -1.74 1.18 -14.92
N LEU A 322 -1.38 0.12 -15.66
CA LEU A 322 -1.94 -1.21 -15.46
C LEU A 322 -1.61 -1.80 -14.07
N HIS A 323 -0.39 -1.57 -13.55
CA HIS A 323 -0.03 -1.97 -12.19
C HIS A 323 -0.84 -1.24 -11.13
N LYS A 324 -1.14 0.06 -11.33
CA LYS A 324 -2.04 0.84 -10.47
C LYS A 324 -3.48 0.29 -10.53
N ILE A 325 -4.03 0.05 -11.71
CA ILE A 325 -5.36 -0.54 -11.88
C ILE A 325 -5.44 -1.92 -11.20
N ARG A 326 -4.43 -2.78 -11.40
CA ARG A 326 -4.32 -4.08 -10.71
C ARG A 326 -4.41 -3.89 -9.20
N ARG A 327 -3.65 -2.94 -8.66
CA ARG A 327 -3.60 -2.65 -7.23
C ARG A 327 -4.96 -2.19 -6.69
N ASP A 328 -5.60 -1.28 -7.40
CA ASP A 328 -6.88 -0.68 -6.99
C ASP A 328 -8.01 -1.72 -7.04
N LEU A 329 -7.99 -2.63 -8.02
CA LEU A 329 -8.88 -3.80 -8.08
C LEU A 329 -8.60 -4.80 -6.94
N MET A 330 -7.32 -5.14 -6.70
CA MET A 330 -6.94 -6.10 -5.66
C MET A 330 -7.32 -5.67 -4.24
N TYR A 331 -7.43 -4.36 -3.99
CA TYR A 331 -7.78 -3.81 -2.67
C TYR A 331 -9.19 -3.23 -2.60
N HIS A 332 -10.00 -3.45 -3.63
CA HIS A 332 -11.35 -2.91 -3.66
C HIS A 332 -12.24 -3.60 -2.60
N PRO A 333 -12.90 -2.86 -1.68
CA PRO A 333 -13.67 -3.45 -0.58
C PRO A 333 -14.77 -4.42 -1.06
N TYR A 334 -15.40 -4.12 -2.19
CA TYR A 334 -16.49 -4.93 -2.74
C TYR A 334 -16.03 -6.17 -3.54
N LEU A 335 -14.73 -6.27 -3.85
CA LEU A 335 -14.14 -7.50 -4.43
C LEU A 335 -13.59 -8.43 -3.34
N THR A 336 -13.62 -7.99 -2.07
CA THR A 336 -13.13 -8.78 -0.93
C THR A 336 -14.03 -10.00 -0.73
N GLY A 337 -13.56 -11.19 -1.15
CA GLY A 337 -14.30 -12.45 -1.09
C GLY A 337 -14.68 -13.06 -2.45
N ILE A 338 -14.46 -12.33 -3.55
CA ILE A 338 -14.48 -12.91 -4.91
C ILE A 338 -13.04 -13.26 -5.26
N ASP A 339 -12.78 -14.51 -5.65
CA ASP A 339 -11.42 -14.90 -6.04
C ASP A 339 -11.09 -14.30 -7.41
N SER A 340 -9.97 -13.58 -7.51
CA SER A 340 -9.56 -12.91 -8.73
C SER A 340 -8.08 -13.14 -9.05
N HIS A 341 -7.79 -13.36 -10.32
CA HIS A 341 -6.44 -13.53 -10.85
C HIS A 341 -6.18 -12.52 -11.95
N HIS A 342 -5.17 -11.67 -11.76
CA HIS A 342 -4.81 -10.60 -12.69
C HIS A 342 -3.47 -10.95 -13.38
N LEU A 343 -3.52 -11.21 -14.68
CA LEU A 343 -2.43 -11.64 -15.54
C LEU A 343 -2.06 -10.50 -16.50
N PHE A 344 -0.78 -10.25 -16.73
CA PHE A 344 -0.33 -9.35 -17.80
C PHE A 344 -0.03 -10.18 -19.03
N LEU A 345 -0.74 -9.93 -20.14
CA LEU A 345 -0.63 -10.70 -21.38
C LEU A 345 -0.60 -9.75 -22.57
N ASP A 346 0.29 -10.02 -23.53
CA ASP A 346 0.47 -9.28 -24.80
C ASP A 346 0.63 -7.75 -24.61
N SER A 347 -0.50 -7.03 -24.67
CA SER A 347 -0.65 -5.57 -24.69
C SER A 347 -1.63 -5.04 -23.61
N GLY A 348 -1.93 -5.84 -22.58
CA GLY A 348 -2.84 -5.43 -21.51
C GLY A 348 -2.86 -6.35 -20.30
N MET A 349 -3.85 -6.14 -19.44
CA MET A 349 -4.09 -6.95 -18.25
C MET A 349 -5.40 -7.74 -18.40
N VAL A 350 -5.37 -9.03 -18.10
CA VAL A 350 -6.55 -9.91 -18.05
C VAL A 350 -6.85 -10.25 -16.60
N SER A 351 -8.07 -10.00 -16.18
CA SER A 351 -8.57 -10.29 -14.83
C SER A 351 -9.61 -11.39 -14.91
N LEU A 352 -9.32 -12.53 -14.29
CA LEU A 352 -10.22 -13.67 -14.19
C LEU A 352 -10.87 -13.65 -12.82
N PHE A 353 -12.20 -13.59 -12.77
CA PHE A 353 -12.98 -13.64 -11.54
C PHE A 353 -13.69 -14.98 -11.43
N SER A 354 -13.56 -15.63 -10.28
CA SER A 354 -14.29 -16.84 -9.90
C SER A 354 -15.40 -16.44 -8.93
N ILE A 355 -16.63 -16.46 -9.40
CA ILE A 355 -17.81 -16.04 -8.65
C ILE A 355 -18.29 -17.23 -7.80
N PRO A 356 -18.20 -17.17 -6.45
CA PRO A 356 -18.56 -18.31 -5.60
C PRO A 356 -20.07 -18.58 -5.64
N GLU A 357 -20.46 -19.82 -5.32
CA GLU A 357 -21.85 -20.14 -5.00
C GLU A 357 -22.23 -19.46 -3.68
N GLY A 358 -23.29 -18.65 -3.69
CA GLY A 358 -23.75 -17.91 -2.51
C GLY A 358 -25.08 -17.21 -2.74
N ASP A 359 -25.47 -16.36 -1.79
CA ASP A 359 -26.76 -15.64 -1.82
C ASP A 359 -26.85 -14.59 -2.96
N ILE A 360 -25.72 -14.21 -3.55
CA ILE A 360 -25.63 -13.18 -4.58
C ILE A 360 -25.69 -13.85 -5.96
N SER A 361 -26.59 -13.38 -6.82
CA SER A 361 -26.72 -13.90 -8.19
C SER A 361 -25.51 -13.53 -9.06
N VAL A 362 -25.23 -14.35 -10.08
CA VAL A 362 -24.17 -14.06 -11.07
C VAL A 362 -24.39 -12.71 -11.76
N SER A 363 -25.65 -12.33 -12.03
CA SER A 363 -25.97 -11.04 -12.65
C SER A 363 -25.68 -9.86 -11.74
N GLU A 364 -25.92 -10.00 -10.43
CA GLU A 364 -25.60 -8.97 -9.44
C GLU A 364 -24.07 -8.81 -9.29
N CYS A 365 -23.32 -9.93 -9.28
CA CYS A 365 -21.85 -9.90 -9.30
C CYS A 365 -21.30 -9.23 -10.56
N LEU A 366 -21.87 -9.52 -11.74
CA LEU A 366 -21.49 -8.88 -13.00
C LEU A 366 -21.72 -7.37 -12.94
N HIS A 367 -22.89 -6.94 -12.46
CA HIS A 367 -23.21 -5.51 -12.29
C HIS A 367 -22.20 -4.81 -11.37
N ARG A 368 -21.85 -5.44 -10.24
CA ARG A 368 -20.85 -4.93 -9.31
C ARG A 368 -19.48 -4.81 -9.95
N ILE A 369 -18.99 -5.86 -10.61
CA ILE A 369 -17.69 -5.84 -11.28
C ILE A 369 -17.64 -4.70 -12.31
N THR A 370 -18.69 -4.56 -13.12
CA THR A 370 -18.82 -3.48 -14.12
C THR A 370 -18.68 -2.11 -13.48
N LYS A 371 -19.45 -1.86 -12.42
CA LYS A 371 -19.43 -0.59 -11.70
C LYS A 371 -18.05 -0.29 -11.11
N ILE A 372 -17.39 -1.30 -10.55
CA ILE A 372 -16.04 -1.16 -9.96
C ILE A 372 -15.01 -0.82 -11.03
N TYR A 373 -15.08 -1.45 -12.21
CA TYR A 373 -14.20 -1.08 -13.32
C TYR A 373 -14.47 0.35 -13.80
N SER A 374 -15.72 0.79 -13.88
CA SER A 374 -16.05 2.19 -14.18
C SER A 374 -15.44 3.14 -13.14
N GLU A 375 -15.61 2.87 -11.84
CA GLU A 375 -15.07 3.68 -10.75
C GLU A 375 -13.53 3.72 -10.78
N VAL A 376 -12.87 2.57 -10.93
CA VAL A 376 -11.39 2.47 -10.95
C VAL A 376 -10.81 3.21 -12.16
N LEU A 377 -11.44 3.09 -13.33
CA LEU A 377 -11.00 3.78 -14.55
C LEU A 377 -11.33 5.28 -14.53
N GLU A 378 -12.35 5.73 -13.78
CA GLU A 378 -12.65 7.15 -13.58
C GLU A 378 -11.73 7.83 -12.56
N LEU A 379 -11.36 7.11 -11.50
CA LEU A 379 -10.48 7.60 -10.42
C LEU A 379 -9.01 7.70 -10.82
N THR A 380 -8.60 6.99 -11.87
CA THR A 380 -7.33 7.26 -12.52
C THR A 380 -7.42 8.63 -13.20
N GLU A 381 -6.64 9.61 -12.71
CA GLU A 381 -6.42 10.94 -13.35
C GLU A 381 -5.99 10.86 -14.82
N ASP A 382 -5.74 9.65 -15.31
CA ASP A 382 -5.25 9.30 -16.63
C ASP A 382 -6.38 8.64 -17.45
N PRO A 383 -6.86 9.26 -18.54
CA PRO A 383 -7.98 8.75 -19.33
C PRO A 383 -7.64 7.54 -20.20
N GLY A 384 -6.40 7.07 -20.21
CA GLY A 384 -5.89 6.20 -21.28
C GLY A 384 -6.06 4.69 -21.06
N PHE A 385 -7.08 4.23 -20.33
CA PHE A 385 -7.41 2.80 -20.26
C PHE A 385 -8.90 2.54 -20.47
N ARG A 386 -9.20 1.45 -21.17
CA ARG A 386 -10.55 0.88 -21.31
C ARG A 386 -10.54 -0.61 -20.99
N CYS A 387 -11.70 -1.17 -20.67
CA CYS A 387 -11.85 -2.59 -20.43
C CYS A 387 -13.07 -3.21 -21.12
N VAL A 388 -12.94 -4.48 -21.44
CA VAL A 388 -13.99 -5.31 -22.01
C VAL A 388 -14.29 -6.48 -21.09
N ILE A 389 -15.57 -6.70 -20.80
CA ILE A 389 -16.07 -7.74 -19.91
C ILE A 389 -16.76 -8.84 -20.75
N SER A 390 -16.37 -10.08 -20.55
CA SER A 390 -16.95 -11.28 -21.20
C SER A 390 -18.31 -11.67 -20.63
N LYS A 391 -18.96 -12.68 -21.22
CA LYS A 391 -20.12 -13.34 -20.61
C LYS A 391 -19.70 -14.27 -19.48
N PRO A 392 -20.55 -14.45 -18.45
CA PRO A 392 -20.28 -15.44 -17.41
C PRO A 392 -20.23 -16.85 -18.00
N LYS A 393 -19.18 -17.59 -17.66
CA LYS A 393 -18.98 -18.99 -18.04
C LYS A 393 -19.24 -19.89 -16.85
N PHE A 394 -19.99 -20.97 -17.03
CA PHE A 394 -20.36 -21.88 -15.93
C PHE A 394 -19.44 -23.10 -15.81
N ARG A 395 -18.35 -23.12 -16.59
CA ARG A 395 -17.35 -24.19 -16.61
C ARG A 395 -15.97 -23.58 -16.65
N LEU A 396 -15.03 -24.19 -15.93
CA LEU A 396 -13.66 -23.71 -15.80
C LEU A 396 -12.93 -23.70 -17.15
N GLU A 397 -13.10 -24.76 -17.93
CA GLU A 397 -12.54 -24.88 -19.27
C GLU A 397 -13.01 -23.78 -20.22
N ALA A 398 -14.18 -23.20 -20.01
CA ALA A 398 -14.71 -22.13 -20.86
C ALA A 398 -14.09 -20.75 -20.56
N ILE A 399 -13.16 -20.63 -19.60
CA ILE A 399 -12.42 -19.38 -19.36
C ILE A 399 -11.66 -18.91 -20.60
N ARG A 400 -11.16 -19.83 -21.42
CA ARG A 400 -10.51 -19.46 -22.69
C ARG A 400 -11.50 -18.79 -23.65
N GLU A 401 -12.72 -19.29 -23.75
CA GLU A 401 -13.77 -18.63 -24.56
C GLU A 401 -14.06 -17.23 -24.02
N ALA A 402 -14.12 -17.04 -22.70
CA ALA A 402 -14.31 -15.71 -22.10
C ALA A 402 -13.14 -14.75 -22.45
N TYR A 403 -11.91 -15.25 -22.46
CA TYR A 403 -10.76 -14.47 -22.91
C TYR A 403 -10.83 -14.12 -24.40
N GLU A 404 -11.23 -15.08 -25.24
CA GLU A 404 -11.44 -14.87 -26.68
C GLU A 404 -12.55 -13.83 -26.92
N GLU A 405 -13.69 -13.92 -26.21
CA GLU A 405 -14.77 -12.91 -26.24
C GLU A 405 -14.24 -11.49 -25.95
N CYS A 406 -13.39 -11.32 -24.92
CA CYS A 406 -12.77 -10.04 -24.63
C CYS A 406 -11.90 -9.54 -25.81
N ASN A 407 -11.09 -10.41 -26.41
CA ASN A 407 -10.26 -10.05 -27.56
C ASN A 407 -11.10 -9.65 -28.78
N GLU A 408 -12.20 -10.35 -29.02
CA GLU A 408 -13.11 -10.04 -30.11
C GLU A 408 -13.82 -8.71 -29.92
N ALA A 409 -14.35 -8.46 -28.73
CA ALA A 409 -15.02 -7.20 -28.43
C ALA A 409 -14.04 -6.01 -28.46
N ILE A 410 -12.76 -6.17 -28.09
CA ILE A 410 -11.74 -5.14 -28.30
C ILE A 410 -11.58 -4.85 -29.80
N ALA A 411 -11.37 -5.88 -30.62
CA ALA A 411 -11.17 -5.72 -32.06
C ALA A 411 -12.37 -5.07 -32.75
N ILE A 412 -13.60 -5.36 -32.30
CA ILE A 412 -14.82 -4.74 -32.80
C ILE A 412 -14.96 -3.31 -32.30
N SER A 413 -14.65 -3.04 -31.02
CA SER A 413 -14.70 -1.69 -30.46
C SER A 413 -13.72 -0.76 -31.19
N ASP A 414 -12.54 -1.26 -31.55
CA ASP A 414 -11.56 -0.52 -32.35
C ASP A 414 -12.03 -0.22 -33.75
N ARG A 415 -12.66 -1.20 -34.42
CA ARG A 415 -13.23 -0.98 -35.76
C ARG A 415 -14.36 0.04 -35.69
N LEU A 416 -15.34 -0.18 -34.83
CA LEU A 416 -16.54 0.66 -34.74
C LEU A 416 -16.31 2.01 -34.04
N SER A 417 -15.06 2.36 -33.70
CA SER A 417 -14.71 3.58 -32.95
C SER A 417 -15.56 3.77 -31.68
N ILE A 418 -15.82 2.67 -30.97
CA ILE A 418 -16.58 2.68 -29.72
C ILE A 418 -15.67 3.13 -28.60
N ASP A 419 -15.91 4.34 -28.09
CA ASP A 419 -15.07 4.99 -27.07
C ASP A 419 -15.58 4.79 -25.62
N ASN A 420 -16.31 3.69 -25.39
CA ASN A 420 -16.74 3.35 -24.03
C ASN A 420 -15.56 2.83 -23.21
N ARG A 421 -15.36 3.39 -22.01
CA ARG A 421 -14.34 2.90 -21.06
C ARG A 421 -14.60 1.50 -20.55
N VAL A 422 -15.87 1.12 -20.42
CA VAL A 422 -16.29 -0.22 -20.00
C VAL A 422 -17.30 -0.73 -21.00
N THR A 423 -16.96 -1.83 -21.67
CA THR A 423 -17.80 -2.44 -22.71
C THR A 423 -18.10 -3.89 -22.35
N MET A 424 -19.36 -4.30 -22.46
CA MET A 424 -19.72 -5.70 -22.33
C MET A 424 -19.67 -6.41 -23.69
N PHE A 425 -19.19 -7.64 -23.71
CA PHE A 425 -19.23 -8.47 -24.92
C PHE A 425 -20.67 -8.70 -25.39
N SER A 426 -21.64 -8.82 -24.48
CA SER A 426 -23.06 -8.97 -24.82
C SER A 426 -23.59 -7.85 -25.71
N ASP A 427 -23.02 -6.65 -25.59
CA ASP A 427 -23.48 -5.47 -26.33
C ASP A 427 -22.92 -5.48 -27.76
N LEU A 428 -21.83 -6.23 -28.00
CA LEU A 428 -21.15 -6.34 -29.28
C LEU A 428 -21.31 -7.70 -29.96
N GLU A 429 -21.89 -8.69 -29.28
CA GLU A 429 -22.00 -10.07 -29.77
C GLU A 429 -22.64 -10.15 -31.15
N PHE A 430 -23.66 -9.33 -31.43
CA PHE A 430 -24.29 -9.35 -32.74
C PHE A 430 -23.31 -8.97 -33.87
N ASN A 431 -22.38 -8.04 -33.59
CA ASN A 431 -21.38 -7.58 -34.55
C ASN A 431 -20.29 -8.64 -34.81
N THR A 432 -20.04 -9.55 -33.86
CA THR A 432 -19.02 -10.61 -34.02
C THR A 432 -19.41 -11.61 -35.12
N LEU A 433 -20.71 -11.85 -35.33
CA LEU A 433 -21.24 -12.77 -36.35
C LEU A 433 -20.80 -12.42 -37.77
N PHE A 434 -20.49 -11.15 -38.03
CA PHE A 434 -20.17 -10.66 -39.36
C PHE A 434 -18.66 -10.56 -39.63
N ARG A 435 -17.81 -10.93 -38.66
CA ARG A 435 -16.35 -10.80 -38.75
C ARG A 435 -15.72 -11.52 -39.95
N HIS A 436 -16.29 -12.66 -40.35
CA HIS A 436 -15.79 -13.47 -41.47
C HIS A 436 -16.43 -13.11 -42.82
N ILE A 437 -17.35 -12.16 -42.86
CA ILE A 437 -17.96 -11.71 -44.11
C ILE A 437 -16.97 -10.76 -44.80
N PRO A 438 -16.55 -11.04 -46.05
CA PRO A 438 -15.65 -10.15 -46.78
C PRO A 438 -16.26 -8.76 -46.98
N ARG A 439 -15.45 -7.69 -46.88
CA ARG A 439 -15.89 -6.29 -47.10
C ARG A 439 -16.59 -6.12 -48.44
N GLU A 440 -16.11 -6.78 -49.50
CA GLU A 440 -16.76 -6.77 -50.82
C GLU A 440 -18.17 -7.37 -50.79
N ALA A 441 -18.39 -8.42 -50.00
CA ALA A 441 -19.72 -9.02 -49.82
C ALA A 441 -20.65 -8.08 -49.03
N MET A 442 -20.13 -7.42 -47.98
CA MET A 442 -20.87 -6.39 -47.23
C MET A 442 -21.26 -5.21 -48.14
N LYS A 443 -20.29 -4.65 -48.88
CA LYS A 443 -20.51 -3.56 -49.85
C LYS A 443 -21.55 -3.95 -50.89
N LYS A 444 -21.41 -5.14 -51.49
CA LYS A 444 -22.36 -5.65 -52.48
C LYS A 444 -23.76 -5.83 -51.90
N TYR A 445 -23.88 -6.32 -50.65
CA TYR A 445 -25.16 -6.46 -49.97
C TYR A 445 -25.83 -5.10 -49.76
N CYS A 446 -25.11 -4.12 -49.20
CA CYS A 446 -25.62 -2.77 -48.97
C CYS A 446 -26.03 -2.08 -50.27
N THR A 447 -25.16 -2.14 -51.30
CA THR A 447 -25.42 -1.53 -52.60
C THR A 447 -26.64 -2.15 -53.26
N ASN A 448 -26.79 -3.49 -53.25
CA ASN A 448 -27.93 -4.15 -53.86
C ASN A 448 -29.25 -3.82 -53.16
N LEU A 449 -29.27 -3.83 -51.83
CA LEU A 449 -30.49 -3.57 -51.07
C LEU A 449 -30.90 -2.09 -51.16
N LEU A 450 -29.95 -1.17 -51.05
CA LEU A 450 -30.21 0.27 -51.03
C LEU A 450 -30.19 0.90 -52.43
N GLN A 451 -29.89 0.13 -53.49
CA GLN A 451 -29.76 0.63 -54.87
C GLN A 451 -30.90 1.56 -55.31
N PRO A 452 -32.19 1.19 -55.11
CA PRO A 452 -33.30 2.02 -55.58
C PRO A 452 -33.36 3.39 -54.87
N LEU A 453 -32.87 3.45 -53.63
CA LEU A 453 -32.76 4.68 -52.86
C LEU A 453 -31.53 5.48 -53.32
N LEU A 454 -30.36 4.84 -53.43
CA LEU A 454 -29.08 5.49 -53.79
C LEU A 454 -29.07 6.14 -55.19
N GLN A 455 -30.03 5.79 -56.07
CA GLN A 455 -30.19 6.41 -57.39
C GLN A 455 -30.96 7.75 -57.39
N LYS A 456 -31.46 8.20 -56.24
CA LYS A 456 -32.17 9.48 -56.09
C LYS A 456 -31.19 10.64 -55.87
N GLU A 457 -31.73 11.86 -55.82
CA GLU A 457 -30.96 13.06 -55.51
C GLU A 457 -30.29 12.95 -54.12
N GLU A 458 -29.06 13.42 -54.01
CA GLU A 458 -28.21 13.26 -52.82
C GLU A 458 -28.90 13.71 -51.53
N TYR A 459 -29.52 14.90 -51.54
CA TYR A 459 -30.26 15.41 -50.39
C TYR A 459 -31.41 14.49 -49.96
N TYR A 460 -32.13 13.91 -50.93
CA TYR A 460 -33.22 12.99 -50.67
C TYR A 460 -32.72 11.68 -50.06
N VAL A 461 -31.61 11.13 -50.58
CA VAL A 461 -30.98 9.91 -50.06
C VAL A 461 -30.56 10.11 -48.61
N THR A 462 -29.85 11.20 -48.30
CA THR A 462 -29.36 11.50 -46.96
C THR A 462 -30.49 11.60 -45.93
N GLU A 463 -31.58 12.32 -46.25
CA GLU A 463 -32.73 12.45 -45.35
C GLU A 463 -33.42 11.09 -45.08
N MET A 464 -33.51 10.22 -46.09
CA MET A 464 -34.13 8.90 -45.94
C MET A 464 -33.25 7.95 -45.11
N LEU A 465 -31.93 7.98 -45.33
CA LEU A 465 -30.98 7.19 -44.54
C LEU A 465 -30.96 7.65 -43.07
N HIS A 466 -30.88 8.96 -42.80
CA HIS A 466 -30.99 9.49 -41.43
C HIS A 466 -32.32 9.11 -40.77
N THR A 467 -33.42 9.05 -41.54
CA THR A 467 -34.71 8.63 -41.02
C THR A 467 -34.69 7.15 -40.60
N LEU A 468 -34.06 6.27 -41.38
CA LEU A 468 -33.89 4.87 -41.00
C LEU A 468 -32.94 4.70 -39.81
N GLU A 469 -31.84 5.46 -39.75
CA GLU A 469 -30.92 5.45 -38.60
C GLU A 469 -31.64 5.84 -37.31
N ALA A 470 -32.39 6.95 -37.33
CA ALA A 470 -33.19 7.37 -36.18
C ALA A 470 -34.30 6.35 -35.84
N TYR A 471 -34.92 5.73 -36.85
CA TYR A 471 -35.90 4.66 -36.62
C TYR A 471 -35.28 3.45 -35.91
N PHE A 472 -34.09 3.00 -36.33
CA PHE A 472 -33.40 1.87 -35.71
C PHE A 472 -32.83 2.21 -34.33
N ALA A 473 -32.27 3.41 -34.16
CA ALA A 473 -31.72 3.88 -32.89
C ALA A 473 -32.79 3.98 -31.79
N ASN A 474 -34.05 4.26 -32.16
CA ASN A 474 -35.19 4.33 -31.24
C ASN A 474 -36.07 3.08 -31.28
N GLU A 475 -35.53 1.91 -31.68
CA GLU A 475 -36.25 0.62 -31.68
C GLU A 475 -37.62 0.61 -32.41
N GLY A 476 -37.79 1.52 -33.37
CA GLY A 476 -39.03 1.69 -34.11
C GLY A 476 -40.07 2.63 -33.47
N TYR A 477 -39.79 3.26 -32.33
CA TYR A 477 -40.65 4.26 -31.72
C TYR A 477 -40.65 5.57 -32.53
N ILE A 478 -41.67 5.73 -33.38
CA ILE A 478 -41.82 6.86 -34.31
C ILE A 478 -41.74 8.23 -33.62
N ASN A 479 -42.31 8.36 -32.41
CA ASN A 479 -42.31 9.64 -31.70
C ASN A 479 -40.90 10.04 -31.25
N ASP A 480 -40.06 9.08 -30.87
CA ASP A 480 -38.71 9.36 -30.38
C ASP A 480 -37.74 9.57 -31.56
N ALA A 481 -37.92 8.81 -32.65
CA ALA A 481 -37.25 9.10 -33.93
C ALA A 481 -37.58 10.50 -34.45
N ALA A 482 -38.85 10.94 -34.34
CA ALA A 482 -39.26 12.28 -34.74
C ALA A 482 -38.60 13.39 -33.89
N LYS A 483 -38.45 13.18 -32.58
CA LYS A 483 -37.71 14.09 -31.69
C LYS A 483 -36.23 14.15 -32.08
N GLN A 484 -35.58 13.01 -32.31
CA GLN A 484 -34.16 12.95 -32.70
C GLN A 484 -33.90 13.68 -34.02
N LEU A 485 -34.82 13.56 -34.98
CA LEU A 485 -34.73 14.22 -36.29
C LEU A 485 -35.22 15.68 -36.29
N PHE A 486 -35.76 16.18 -35.18
CA PHE A 486 -36.40 17.51 -35.08
C PHE A 486 -37.52 17.73 -36.12
N VAL A 487 -38.29 16.69 -36.42
CA VAL A 487 -39.44 16.75 -37.35
C VAL A 487 -40.73 16.29 -36.68
N HIS A 488 -41.86 16.51 -37.34
CA HIS A 488 -43.14 15.99 -36.88
C HIS A 488 -43.24 14.47 -37.14
N ARG A 489 -43.93 13.73 -36.25
CA ARG A 489 -44.12 12.26 -36.39
C ARG A 489 -44.66 11.83 -37.77
N ASN A 490 -45.53 12.65 -38.36
CA ASN A 490 -46.13 12.37 -39.67
C ASN A 490 -45.09 12.43 -40.79
N THR A 491 -44.06 13.26 -40.65
CA THR A 491 -42.95 13.33 -41.60
C THR A 491 -42.14 12.04 -41.56
N VAL A 492 -41.86 11.50 -40.36
CA VAL A 492 -41.18 10.21 -40.21
C VAL A 492 -42.00 9.09 -40.85
N LEU A 493 -43.30 9.01 -40.56
CA LEU A 493 -44.20 8.02 -41.17
C LEU A 493 -44.19 8.11 -42.70
N TYR A 494 -44.35 9.32 -43.24
CA TYR A 494 -44.32 9.56 -44.69
C TYR A 494 -43.00 9.10 -45.32
N ARG A 495 -41.87 9.41 -44.68
CA ARG A 495 -40.55 8.99 -45.17
C ARG A 495 -40.38 7.47 -45.11
N LEU A 496 -40.80 6.82 -44.02
CA LEU A 496 -40.76 5.36 -43.88
C LEU A 496 -41.66 4.66 -44.91
N GLU A 497 -42.84 5.21 -45.20
CA GLU A 497 -43.71 4.72 -46.30
C GLU A 497 -43.02 4.84 -47.65
N LYS A 498 -42.40 6.00 -47.95
CA LYS A 498 -41.66 6.18 -49.21
C LYS A 498 -40.46 5.26 -49.33
N ILE A 499 -39.76 5.00 -48.24
CA ILE A 499 -38.64 4.05 -48.22
C ILE A 499 -39.15 2.61 -48.44
N SER A 500 -40.26 2.25 -47.81
CA SER A 500 -40.92 0.95 -48.00
C SER A 500 -41.31 0.73 -49.46
N GLU A 501 -41.90 1.74 -50.11
CA GLU A 501 -42.23 1.71 -51.55
C GLU A 501 -40.98 1.63 -52.44
N LEU A 502 -39.93 2.41 -52.14
CA LEU A 502 -38.72 2.47 -52.97
C LEU A 502 -37.90 1.19 -52.92
N LEU A 503 -37.76 0.60 -51.73
CA LEU A 503 -36.94 -0.59 -51.53
C LEU A 503 -37.73 -1.90 -51.68
N ASP A 504 -39.04 -1.82 -51.91
CA ASP A 504 -39.98 -2.96 -51.96
C ASP A 504 -39.90 -3.83 -50.69
N VAL A 505 -39.95 -3.16 -49.54
CA VAL A 505 -39.80 -3.76 -48.20
C VAL A 505 -40.99 -3.41 -47.32
N ASP A 506 -41.42 -4.34 -46.47
CA ASP A 506 -42.43 -4.07 -45.44
C ASP A 506 -41.75 -3.97 -44.07
N LEU A 507 -41.63 -2.75 -43.54
CA LEU A 507 -41.02 -2.50 -42.22
C LEU A 507 -41.73 -3.18 -41.05
N ARG A 508 -42.92 -3.76 -41.26
CA ARG A 508 -43.63 -4.58 -40.26
C ARG A 508 -43.24 -6.06 -40.35
N LYS A 509 -42.66 -6.51 -41.46
CA LYS A 509 -42.14 -7.87 -41.61
C LYS A 509 -40.74 -7.94 -41.01
N THR A 510 -40.57 -8.88 -40.07
CA THR A 510 -39.28 -9.10 -39.41
C THR A 510 -38.16 -9.44 -40.38
N SER A 511 -38.45 -10.15 -41.49
CA SER A 511 -37.47 -10.47 -42.53
C SER A 511 -36.87 -9.22 -43.17
N ASP A 512 -37.72 -8.29 -43.57
CA ASP A 512 -37.33 -7.12 -44.35
C ASP A 512 -36.67 -6.09 -43.43
N LEU A 513 -37.20 -5.95 -42.21
CA LEU A 513 -36.60 -5.13 -41.16
C LEU A 513 -35.20 -5.63 -40.78
N LEU A 514 -35.00 -6.95 -40.67
CA LEU A 514 -33.68 -7.54 -40.41
C LEU A 514 -32.73 -7.28 -41.58
N GLN A 515 -33.18 -7.46 -42.82
CA GLN A 515 -32.36 -7.20 -44.00
C GLN A 515 -31.86 -5.76 -44.06
N LEU A 516 -32.73 -4.79 -43.78
CA LEU A 516 -32.38 -3.38 -43.69
C LEU A 516 -31.44 -3.11 -42.52
N LYS A 517 -31.73 -3.63 -41.32
CA LYS A 517 -30.87 -3.44 -40.15
C LYS A 517 -29.46 -3.99 -40.39
N LEU A 518 -29.34 -5.15 -41.05
CA LEU A 518 -28.05 -5.70 -41.48
C LEU A 518 -27.30 -4.77 -42.45
N ALA A 519 -28.01 -4.14 -43.39
CA ALA A 519 -27.38 -3.19 -44.30
C ALA A 519 -26.82 -1.97 -43.56
N PHE A 520 -27.49 -1.46 -42.52
CA PHE A 520 -26.97 -0.36 -41.70
C PHE A 520 -25.78 -0.79 -40.84
N ILE A 521 -25.82 -1.98 -40.23
CA ILE A 521 -24.68 -2.53 -39.49
C ILE A 521 -23.47 -2.72 -40.40
N PHE A 522 -23.66 -3.24 -41.61
CA PHE A 522 -22.58 -3.35 -42.58
C PHE A 522 -22.06 -2.00 -43.03
N ARG A 523 -22.90 -0.97 -43.17
CA ARG A 523 -22.45 0.39 -43.49
C ARG A 523 -21.55 0.95 -42.39
N GLU A 524 -21.92 0.79 -41.12
CA GLU A 524 -21.09 1.19 -39.97
C GLU A 524 -19.74 0.45 -39.95
N LEU A 525 -19.76 -0.88 -40.11
CA LEU A 525 -18.55 -1.71 -40.21
C LEU A 525 -17.66 -1.38 -41.43
N LEU A 526 -18.24 -0.81 -42.50
CA LEU A 526 -17.50 -0.40 -43.69
C LEU A 526 -16.86 0.99 -43.52
N GLN A 527 -17.55 1.94 -42.87
CA GLN A 527 -17.06 3.30 -42.61
C GLN A 527 -15.93 3.32 -41.56
N ALA A 528 -15.96 2.38 -40.62
CA ALA A 528 -14.95 2.11 -39.59
C ALA A 528 -13.48 1.98 -40.05
N ASP A 529 -13.22 1.55 -41.30
CA ASP A 529 -11.87 1.24 -41.79
C ASP A 529 -11.42 2.19 -42.95
N GLU A 530 -12.12 3.30 -43.19
CA GLU A 530 -11.70 4.39 -44.10
C GLU A 530 -11.05 5.54 -43.32
#